data_AF-A0A7R9JHN2-F1
#
_entry.id   AF-A0A7R9JHN2-F1
#
_cell.length_a   1.000
_cell.length_b   1.000
_cell.length_c   1.000
_cell.angle_alpha   90.00
_cell.angle_beta   90.00
_cell.angle_gamma   90.00
#
_symmetry.space_group_name_H-M   'P 1'
#
loop_
_entity.id
_entity.type
_entity.pdbx_description
1 polymer ?
#
loop_
_entity_poly.entity_id
_entity_poly.type
_entity_poly.pdbx_seq_one_letter_code
_entity_poly.pdbx_strand_id
1 'polypeptide(L)'
;MIMYGFVTLFVAAFPLAPLFALLNNIGEIRLDAYKMVTQSRRPLAERVQDIGAWYGILQGVTYAAVVSNYGFVTLFVAAFPLAPLFALLNNIGEIRLDAYKMVTQSRRPLAERVQDIGAWYGILQGVTYAAVVSNAFVIAYTSDFIPRMVYKFVYSPSGDLVGYIDSSLSGQPSDVDCLTYTLTVSPTNSCDKCKLNFGYVLYTPSRLKGSNF
;
A
#
# COMPACT_ATOMS: atom_id res chain seq x y z
N MET A 1 -24.45 -1.32 -3.56
CA MET A 1 -23.94 -2.34 -2.60
C MET A 1 -22.52 -2.80 -2.90
N ILE A 2 -22.18 -3.15 -4.16
CA ILE A 2 -20.79 -3.51 -4.55
C ILE A 2 -19.80 -2.36 -4.21
N MET A 3 -20.24 -1.13 -4.41
CA MET A 3 -19.48 0.07 -4.06
C MET A 3 -19.24 0.24 -2.55
N TYR A 4 -20.19 -0.17 -1.71
CA TYR A 4 -20.01 -0.16 -0.25
C TYR A 4 -18.93 -1.16 0.15
N GLY A 5 -18.96 -2.38 -0.41
CA GLY A 5 -17.92 -3.38 -0.22
C GLY A 5 -16.54 -2.91 -0.66
N PHE A 6 -16.44 -2.29 -1.84
CA PHE A 6 -15.20 -1.71 -2.34
C PHE A 6 -14.64 -0.62 -1.40
N VAL A 7 -15.47 0.31 -0.95
CA VAL A 7 -15.03 1.36 -0.02
C VAL A 7 -14.57 0.78 1.31
N THR A 8 -15.31 -0.17 1.88
CA THR A 8 -14.94 -0.79 3.15
C THR A 8 -13.65 -1.59 3.06
N LEU A 9 -13.38 -2.29 1.95
CA LEU A 9 -12.20 -3.13 1.79
C LEU A 9 -10.93 -2.36 1.36
N PHE A 10 -11.08 -1.26 0.64
CA PHE A 10 -9.96 -0.53 0.02
C PHE A 10 -9.68 0.86 0.63
N VAL A 11 -10.43 1.29 1.65
CA VAL A 11 -10.16 2.56 2.38
C VAL A 11 -8.75 2.64 2.93
N ALA A 12 -8.18 1.52 3.37
CA ALA A 12 -6.81 1.45 3.88
C ALA A 12 -5.76 1.72 2.78
N ALA A 13 -6.03 1.32 1.54
CA ALA A 13 -5.15 1.57 0.40
C ALA A 13 -5.36 2.98 -0.19
N PHE A 14 -6.56 3.54 -0.08
CA PHE A 14 -6.90 4.86 -0.59
C PHE A 14 -7.80 5.63 0.38
N PRO A 15 -7.24 6.49 1.26
CA PRO A 15 -7.99 7.23 2.27
C PRO A 15 -9.04 8.20 1.69
N LEU A 16 -8.90 8.57 0.42
CA LEU A 16 -9.85 9.43 -0.31
C LEU A 16 -11.02 8.64 -0.94
N ALA A 17 -10.99 7.31 -0.94
CA ALA A 17 -12.08 6.47 -1.45
C ALA A 17 -13.48 6.83 -0.89
N PRO A 18 -13.64 7.16 0.41
CA PRO A 18 -14.93 7.59 0.96
C PRO A 18 -15.44 8.88 0.32
N LEU A 19 -14.55 9.78 -0.09
CA LEU A 19 -14.93 11.06 -0.70
C LEU A 19 -15.45 10.85 -2.12
N PHE A 20 -14.76 10.04 -2.93
CA PHE A 20 -15.28 9.63 -4.24
C PHE A 20 -16.58 8.85 -4.12
N ALA A 21 -16.71 8.05 -3.06
CA ALA A 21 -17.92 7.31 -2.83
C ALA A 21 -19.10 8.21 -2.43
N LEU A 22 -18.84 9.25 -1.65
CA LEU A 22 -19.81 10.25 -1.27
C LEU A 22 -20.25 11.07 -2.49
N LEU A 23 -19.32 11.46 -3.37
CA LEU A 23 -19.64 12.15 -4.63
C LEU A 23 -20.52 11.30 -5.55
N ASN A 24 -20.21 10.02 -5.68
CA ASN A 24 -21.00 9.08 -6.46
C ASN A 24 -22.40 8.86 -5.83
N ASN A 25 -22.47 8.62 -4.51
CA ASN A 25 -23.75 8.52 -3.79
C ASN A 25 -24.62 9.78 -3.96
N ILE A 26 -24.04 10.99 -3.91
CA ILE A 26 -24.79 12.23 -4.15
C ILE A 26 -25.34 12.25 -5.58
N GLY A 27 -24.53 11.90 -6.57
CA GLY A 27 -24.96 11.82 -7.97
C GLY A 27 -26.09 10.80 -8.16
N GLU A 28 -25.96 9.62 -7.57
CA GLU A 28 -26.93 8.53 -7.65
C GLU A 28 -28.27 8.92 -6.99
N ILE A 29 -28.25 9.51 -5.79
CA ILE A 29 -29.46 10.01 -5.11
C ILE A 29 -30.17 11.08 -5.95
N ARG A 30 -29.42 11.98 -6.60
CA ARG A 30 -30.00 13.04 -7.44
C ARG A 30 -30.62 12.48 -8.72
N LEU A 31 -29.98 11.49 -9.32
CA LEU A 31 -30.49 10.80 -10.52
C LEU A 31 -31.69 9.90 -10.19
N ASP A 32 -31.70 9.23 -9.05
CA ASP A 32 -32.83 8.42 -8.59
C ASP A 32 -34.03 9.29 -8.20
N ALA A 33 -33.79 10.44 -7.55
CA ALA A 33 -34.83 11.44 -7.33
C ALA A 33 -35.40 11.96 -8.65
N TYR A 34 -34.55 12.25 -9.65
CA TYR A 34 -35.00 12.67 -10.97
C TYR A 34 -35.86 11.59 -11.65
N LYS A 35 -35.41 10.33 -11.65
CA LYS A 35 -36.17 9.18 -12.20
C LYS A 35 -37.49 8.93 -11.46
N MET A 36 -37.54 9.16 -10.16
CA MET A 36 -38.78 9.04 -9.38
C MET A 36 -39.79 10.15 -9.69
N VAL A 37 -39.33 11.35 -10.04
CA VAL A 37 -40.21 12.49 -10.37
C VAL A 37 -40.66 12.48 -11.83
N THR A 38 -39.84 11.98 -12.75
CA THR A 38 -40.14 12.00 -14.20
C THR A 38 -40.60 10.66 -14.79
N GLN A 39 -40.23 9.52 -14.21
CA GLN A 39 -40.41 8.22 -14.87
C GLN A 39 -41.16 7.15 -14.05
N SER A 40 -41.26 7.29 -12.71
CA SER A 40 -41.85 6.26 -11.84
C SER A 40 -43.21 6.69 -11.26
N ARG A 41 -44.21 5.79 -11.23
CA ARG A 41 -45.40 5.97 -10.36
C ARG A 41 -45.02 5.70 -8.90
N ARG A 42 -45.64 6.41 -7.94
CA ARG A 42 -45.33 6.27 -6.50
C ARG A 42 -45.38 4.81 -6.05
N PRO A 43 -44.27 4.24 -5.56
CA PRO A 43 -44.30 2.94 -4.91
C PRO A 43 -44.99 3.06 -3.55
N LEU A 44 -45.71 2.01 -3.15
CA LEU A 44 -46.23 1.90 -1.79
C LEU A 44 -45.06 1.60 -0.85
N ALA A 45 -44.87 2.43 0.16
CA ALA A 45 -43.80 2.24 1.15
C ALA A 45 -44.14 1.04 2.04
N GLU A 46 -43.53 -0.11 1.75
CA GLU A 46 -43.64 -1.31 2.58
C GLU A 46 -42.53 -1.31 3.63
N ARG A 47 -42.91 -1.49 4.90
CA ARG A 47 -41.97 -1.51 6.01
C ARG A 47 -41.30 -2.87 6.10
N VAL A 48 -40.15 -3.00 5.46
CA VAL A 48 -39.34 -4.21 5.57
C VAL A 48 -38.72 -4.29 6.97
N GLN A 49 -38.87 -5.44 7.65
CA GLN A 49 -38.39 -5.63 9.02
C GLN A 49 -36.86 -5.67 9.08
N ASP A 50 -36.19 -6.27 8.08
CA ASP A 50 -34.74 -6.40 7.99
C ASP A 50 -34.24 -6.55 6.54
N ILE A 51 -32.95 -6.29 6.34
CA ILE A 51 -32.22 -6.43 5.07
C ILE A 51 -32.11 -7.90 4.59
N GLY A 52 -32.49 -8.88 5.42
CA GLY A 52 -32.53 -10.31 5.08
C GLY A 52 -31.13 -10.94 5.00
N ALA A 53 -30.94 -11.88 4.08
CA ALA A 53 -29.67 -12.62 3.87
C ALA A 53 -28.43 -11.71 3.69
N TRP A 54 -28.65 -10.47 3.25
CA TRP A 54 -27.63 -9.45 3.08
C TRP A 54 -26.99 -8.99 4.40
N TYR A 55 -27.66 -9.13 5.55
CA TYR A 55 -27.08 -8.75 6.84
C TYR A 55 -25.81 -9.56 7.14
N GLY A 56 -25.84 -10.88 6.93
CA GLY A 56 -24.67 -11.75 7.13
C GLY A 56 -23.54 -11.43 6.16
N ILE A 57 -23.86 -11.08 4.91
CA ILE A 57 -22.86 -10.67 3.92
C ILE A 57 -22.18 -9.36 4.34
N LEU A 58 -22.98 -8.36 4.75
CA LEU A 58 -22.44 -7.07 5.21
C LEU A 58 -21.57 -7.23 6.45
N GLN A 59 -21.99 -8.08 7.38
CA GLN A 59 -21.22 -8.39 8.58
C GLN A 59 -19.89 -9.09 8.23
N GLY A 60 -19.90 -10.04 7.29
CA GLY A 60 -18.69 -10.67 6.79
C GLY A 60 -17.73 -9.69 6.11
N VAL A 61 -18.26 -8.78 5.29
CA VAL A 61 -17.48 -7.73 4.61
C VAL A 61 -16.86 -6.77 5.62
N THR A 62 -17.58 -6.39 6.69
CA THR A 62 -17.01 -5.53 7.75
C THR A 62 -15.88 -6.20 8.50
N TYR A 63 -15.97 -7.51 8.80
CA TYR A 63 -14.85 -8.22 9.42
C TYR A 63 -13.67 -8.37 8.46
N ALA A 64 -13.93 -8.68 7.20
CA ALA A 64 -12.90 -8.76 6.17
C ALA A 64 -12.17 -7.42 5.94
N ALA A 65 -12.89 -6.29 6.04
CA ALA A 65 -12.30 -4.94 5.96
C ALA A 65 -11.27 -4.68 7.07
N VAL A 66 -11.61 -5.02 8.31
CA VAL A 66 -10.70 -4.88 9.45
C VAL A 66 -9.46 -5.77 9.28
N VAL A 67 -9.65 -7.02 8.86
CA VAL A 67 -8.56 -7.96 8.59
C VAL A 67 -7.66 -7.48 7.43
N SER A 68 -8.25 -6.92 6.38
CA SER A 68 -7.52 -6.35 5.24
C SER A 68 -6.63 -5.17 5.67
N ASN A 69 -7.18 -4.23 6.45
CA ASN A 69 -6.41 -3.11 7.01
C ASN A 69 -5.24 -3.61 7.89
N TYR A 70 -5.50 -4.58 8.77
CA TYR A 70 -4.46 -5.25 9.55
C TYR A 70 -3.38 -5.90 8.67
N GLY A 71 -3.78 -6.59 7.61
CA GLY A 71 -2.87 -7.22 6.64
C GLY A 71 -1.97 -6.22 5.94
N PHE A 72 -2.52 -5.10 5.44
CA PHE A 72 -1.74 -4.06 4.78
C PHE A 72 -0.71 -3.42 5.71
N VAL A 73 -1.09 -3.16 6.96
CA VAL A 73 -0.17 -2.57 7.96
C VAL A 73 0.94 -3.55 8.32
N THR A 74 0.64 -4.83 8.48
CA THR A 74 1.61 -5.82 8.97
C THR A 74 2.52 -6.36 7.88
N LEU A 75 2.04 -6.58 6.66
CA LEU A 75 2.83 -7.16 5.56
C LEU A 75 3.84 -6.18 4.94
N PHE A 76 3.58 -4.86 5.00
CA PHE A 76 4.39 -3.85 4.31
C PHE A 76 5.10 -2.85 5.24
N VAL A 77 5.14 -3.14 6.55
CA VAL A 77 5.77 -2.24 7.53
C VAL A 77 7.26 -2.01 7.25
N ALA A 78 7.97 -3.01 6.72
CA ALA A 78 9.39 -2.89 6.37
C ALA A 78 9.64 -1.93 5.20
N ALA A 79 8.68 -1.75 4.30
CA ALA A 79 8.79 -0.85 3.15
C ALA A 79 8.35 0.59 3.49
N PHE A 80 7.35 0.75 4.37
CA PHE A 80 6.84 2.05 4.76
C PHE A 80 6.66 2.17 6.29
N PRO A 81 7.63 2.74 7.02
CA PRO A 81 7.61 2.80 8.47
C PRO A 81 6.51 3.72 9.04
N LEU A 82 5.90 4.57 8.22
CA LEU A 82 4.79 5.46 8.60
C LEU A 82 3.39 4.83 8.45
N ALA A 83 3.28 3.63 7.86
CA ALA A 83 2.00 2.91 7.72
C ALA A 83 1.22 2.77 9.05
N PRO A 84 1.85 2.41 10.18
CA PRO A 84 1.16 2.27 11.46
C PRO A 84 0.51 3.57 11.95
N LEU A 85 1.09 4.72 11.62
CA LEU A 85 0.56 6.03 12.03
C LEU A 85 -0.75 6.34 11.29
N PHE A 86 -0.78 6.09 9.97
CA PHE A 86 -2.01 6.26 9.18
C PHE A 86 -3.10 5.29 9.60
N ALA A 87 -2.74 4.05 9.93
CA ALA A 87 -3.68 3.06 10.45
C ALA A 87 -4.28 3.50 11.80
N LEU A 88 -3.46 4.07 12.68
CA LEU A 88 -3.93 4.57 13.97
C LEU A 88 -4.91 5.74 13.82
N LEU A 89 -4.61 6.69 12.94
CA LEU A 89 -5.53 7.79 12.63
C LEU A 89 -6.84 7.28 12.02
N ASN A 90 -6.77 6.29 11.14
CA ASN A 90 -7.94 5.63 10.56
C ASN A 90 -8.78 4.95 11.66
N ASN A 91 -8.15 4.12 12.51
CA ASN A 91 -8.82 3.42 13.60
C ASN A 91 -9.53 4.40 14.57
N ILE A 92 -8.93 5.56 14.88
CA ILE A 92 -9.58 6.59 15.72
C ILE A 92 -10.84 7.15 15.05
N GLY A 93 -10.76 7.45 13.75
CA GLY A 93 -11.90 7.93 12.98
C GLY A 93 -12.99 6.87 12.87
N GLU A 94 -12.60 5.63 12.60
CA GLU A 94 -13.49 4.48 12.41
C GLU A 94 -14.28 4.15 13.70
N ILE A 95 -13.63 4.13 14.86
CA ILE A 95 -14.31 3.92 16.16
C ILE A 95 -15.39 4.99 16.39
N ARG A 96 -15.12 6.25 16.06
CA ARG A 96 -16.09 7.35 16.24
C ARG A 96 -17.24 7.25 15.25
N LEU A 97 -16.95 6.91 13.99
CA LEU A 97 -17.96 6.73 12.95
C LEU A 97 -18.86 5.54 13.26
N ASP A 98 -18.31 4.43 13.73
CA ASP A 98 -19.09 3.24 14.08
C ASP A 98 -19.94 3.46 15.32
N ALA A 99 -19.42 4.16 16.34
CA ALA A 99 -20.23 4.62 17.47
C ALA A 99 -21.40 5.52 17.02
N TYR A 100 -21.14 6.47 16.11
CA TYR A 100 -22.18 7.33 15.56
C TYR A 100 -23.24 6.53 14.80
N LYS A 101 -22.85 5.56 13.97
CA LYS A 101 -23.76 4.67 13.23
C LYS A 101 -24.62 3.82 14.17
N MET A 102 -24.03 3.29 15.25
CA MET A 102 -24.76 2.49 16.23
C MET A 102 -25.81 3.31 16.99
N VAL A 103 -25.52 4.59 17.27
CA VAL A 103 -26.43 5.46 18.03
C VAL A 103 -27.51 6.09 17.15
N THR A 104 -27.20 6.44 15.89
CA THR A 104 -28.10 7.25 15.03
C THR A 104 -28.73 6.49 13.87
N GLN A 105 -28.08 5.45 13.34
CA GLN A 105 -28.51 4.77 12.11
C GLN A 105 -28.99 3.33 12.33
N SER A 106 -28.68 2.74 13.48
CA SER A 106 -28.99 1.33 13.78
C SER A 106 -30.13 1.21 14.79
N ARG A 107 -30.98 0.18 14.65
CA ARG A 107 -31.90 -0.21 15.73
C ARG A 107 -31.12 -0.92 16.82
N ARG A 108 -31.61 -0.85 18.07
CA ARG A 108 -30.96 -1.49 19.22
C ARG A 108 -30.84 -3.00 18.98
N PRO A 109 -29.61 -3.55 18.84
CA PRO A 109 -29.42 -4.98 18.67
C PRO A 109 -29.69 -5.72 19.98
N LEU A 110 -30.07 -7.00 19.89
CA LEU A 110 -30.14 -7.88 21.04
C LEU A 110 -28.73 -8.21 21.51
N ALA A 111 -28.51 -8.13 22.84
CA ALA A 111 -27.21 -8.44 23.41
C ALA A 111 -26.99 -9.96 23.39
N GLU A 112 -26.05 -10.40 22.57
CA GLU A 112 -25.56 -11.76 22.54
C GLU A 112 -24.23 -11.85 23.30
N ARG A 113 -24.06 -12.88 24.14
CA ARG A 113 -22.80 -13.12 24.84
C ARG A 113 -21.89 -13.96 23.95
N VAL A 114 -20.75 -13.39 23.56
CA VAL A 114 -19.73 -14.08 22.79
C VAL A 114 -18.45 -14.11 23.62
N GLN A 115 -17.81 -15.29 23.72
CA GLN A 115 -16.59 -15.48 24.52
C GLN A 115 -15.33 -15.02 23.80
N ASP A 116 -15.30 -15.15 22.47
CA ASP A 116 -14.14 -14.85 21.63
C ASP A 116 -14.57 -14.22 20.29
N ILE A 117 -13.61 -13.63 19.57
CA ILE A 117 -13.83 -13.09 18.22
C ILE A 117 -14.12 -14.21 17.18
N GLY A 118 -13.99 -15.48 17.58
CA GLY A 118 -14.32 -16.67 16.79
C GLY A 118 -13.21 -17.07 15.80
N ALA A 119 -13.62 -17.65 14.65
CA ALA A 119 -12.71 -18.13 13.61
C ALA A 119 -11.75 -17.06 13.06
N TRP A 120 -12.12 -15.77 13.17
CA TRP A 120 -11.30 -14.64 12.76
C TRP A 120 -9.98 -14.54 13.53
N TYR A 121 -9.92 -15.03 14.76
CA TYR A 121 -8.68 -15.07 15.53
C TYR A 121 -7.61 -15.92 14.83
N GLY A 122 -7.98 -17.11 14.34
CA GLY A 122 -7.07 -17.99 13.62
C GLY A 122 -6.59 -17.37 12.30
N ILE A 123 -7.46 -16.64 11.61
CA ILE A 123 -7.10 -15.91 10.38
C ILE A 123 -6.07 -14.81 10.70
N LEU A 124 -6.32 -14.02 11.74
CA LEU A 124 -5.40 -12.96 12.16
C LEU A 124 -4.03 -13.52 12.54
N GLN A 125 -3.98 -14.62 13.30
CA GLN A 125 -2.73 -15.31 13.63
C GLN A 125 -1.99 -15.79 12.37
N GLY A 126 -2.71 -16.39 11.41
CA GLY A 126 -2.13 -16.81 10.13
C GLY A 126 -1.51 -15.64 9.36
N VAL A 127 -2.22 -14.50 9.30
CA VAL A 127 -1.71 -13.26 8.70
C VAL A 127 -0.47 -12.75 9.43
N THR A 128 -0.44 -12.79 10.77
CA THR A 128 0.74 -12.40 11.54
C THR A 128 1.96 -13.25 11.21
N TYR A 129 1.82 -14.58 11.13
CA TYR A 129 2.93 -15.45 10.76
C TYR A 129 3.41 -15.20 9.33
N ALA A 130 2.49 -15.04 8.38
CA ALA A 130 2.83 -14.67 7.01
C ALA A 130 3.55 -13.32 6.96
N ALA A 131 3.11 -12.33 7.74
CA ALA A 131 3.74 -11.01 7.81
C ALA A 131 5.18 -11.04 8.27
N VAL A 132 5.53 -11.86 9.27
CA VAL A 132 6.93 -12.02 9.70
C VAL A 132 7.80 -12.54 8.56
N VAL A 133 7.33 -13.57 7.85
CA VAL A 133 8.06 -14.18 6.74
C VAL A 133 8.20 -13.20 5.57
N SER A 134 7.11 -12.52 5.18
CA SER A 134 7.13 -11.53 4.10
C SER A 134 8.07 -10.35 4.39
N ASN A 135 8.03 -9.78 5.60
CA ASN A 135 8.93 -8.69 5.97
C ASN A 135 10.40 -9.13 5.97
N ALA A 136 10.71 -10.36 6.40
CA ALA A 136 12.06 -10.91 6.30
C ALA A 136 12.54 -10.98 4.84
N PHE A 137 11.67 -11.41 3.92
CA PHE A 137 12.00 -11.43 2.49
C PHE A 137 12.14 -10.03 1.88
N VAL A 138 11.31 -9.06 2.27
CA VAL A 138 11.45 -7.67 1.84
C VAL A 138 12.81 -7.13 2.27
N ILE A 139 13.19 -7.31 3.53
CA ILE A 139 14.51 -6.88 4.01
C ILE A 139 15.62 -7.61 3.25
N ALA A 140 15.50 -8.92 3.01
CA ALA A 140 16.55 -9.69 2.36
C ALA A 140 16.77 -9.31 0.89
N TYR A 141 15.70 -9.12 0.12
CA TYR A 141 15.80 -8.96 -1.34
C TYR A 141 15.73 -7.52 -1.82
N THR A 142 14.99 -6.64 -1.14
CA THR A 142 14.79 -5.26 -1.61
C THR A 142 15.68 -4.24 -0.91
N SER A 143 16.25 -4.58 0.26
CA SER A 143 17.09 -3.64 0.99
C SER A 143 18.56 -3.81 0.64
N ASP A 144 19.26 -2.68 0.50
CA ASP A 144 20.72 -2.59 0.43
C ASP A 144 21.44 -3.07 1.71
N PHE A 145 20.69 -3.56 2.70
CA PHE A 145 21.23 -3.93 4.01
C PHE A 145 22.23 -5.08 3.88
N ILE A 146 21.89 -6.14 3.15
CA ILE A 146 22.75 -7.32 3.01
C ILE A 146 24.05 -6.98 2.26
N PRO A 147 24.02 -6.35 1.06
CA PRO A 147 25.25 -6.04 0.33
C PRO A 147 26.17 -5.07 1.07
N ARG A 148 25.61 -4.06 1.77
CA ARG A 148 26.39 -3.14 2.62
C ARG A 148 27.05 -3.87 3.80
N MET A 149 26.33 -4.80 4.41
CA MET A 149 26.83 -5.57 5.54
C MET A 149 27.95 -6.52 5.10
N VAL A 150 27.78 -7.23 3.98
CA VAL A 150 28.83 -8.08 3.39
C VAL A 150 30.07 -7.26 3.04
N TYR A 151 29.92 -6.09 2.42
CA TYR A 151 31.06 -5.22 2.12
C TYR A 151 31.81 -4.80 3.38
N LYS A 152 31.08 -4.39 4.43
CA LYS A 152 31.67 -3.94 5.69
C LYS A 152 32.47 -5.04 6.40
N PHE A 153 31.99 -6.28 6.38
CA PHE A 153 32.62 -7.39 7.11
C PHE A 153 33.70 -8.14 6.31
N VAL A 154 33.57 -8.25 4.99
CA VAL A 154 34.45 -9.09 4.16
C VAL A 154 35.45 -8.28 3.37
N TYR A 155 35.06 -7.10 2.88
CA TYR A 155 35.85 -6.33 1.92
C TYR A 155 36.48 -5.06 2.51
N SER A 156 35.86 -4.46 3.53
CA SER A 156 36.33 -3.22 4.12
C SER A 156 37.44 -3.46 5.16
N PRO A 157 38.66 -2.93 4.94
CA PRO A 157 39.76 -3.10 5.88
C PRO A 157 39.60 -2.26 7.16
N SER A 158 38.85 -1.15 7.12
CA SER A 158 38.56 -0.30 8.28
C SER A 158 37.18 -0.55 8.90
N GLY A 159 36.35 -1.39 8.27
CA GLY A 159 34.95 -1.56 8.66
C GLY A 159 34.06 -0.37 8.31
N ASP A 160 34.48 0.50 7.38
CA ASP A 160 33.66 1.62 6.89
C ASP A 160 33.04 1.32 5.52
N LEU A 161 32.01 2.09 5.13
CA LEU A 161 31.37 2.01 3.82
C LEU A 161 32.08 2.83 2.72
N VAL A 162 33.28 3.35 3.00
CA VAL A 162 34.07 4.10 2.02
C VAL A 162 34.46 3.17 0.87
N GLY A 163 34.10 3.55 -0.37
CA GLY A 163 34.32 2.72 -1.58
C GLY A 163 33.24 1.66 -1.86
N TYR A 164 32.18 1.57 -1.04
CA TYR A 164 31.07 0.62 -1.27
C TYR A 164 30.39 0.83 -2.64
N ILE A 165 30.18 2.08 -3.04
CA ILE A 165 29.56 2.41 -4.33
C ILE A 165 30.45 1.92 -5.48
N ASP A 166 31.77 2.16 -5.41
CA ASP A 166 32.70 1.78 -6.47
C ASP A 166 32.88 0.27 -6.63
N SER A 167 32.73 -0.50 -5.54
CA SER A 167 32.81 -1.96 -5.52
C SER A 167 31.48 -2.65 -5.88
N SER A 168 30.36 -1.99 -5.62
CA SER A 168 29.01 -2.47 -6.01
C SER A 168 28.74 -2.29 -7.51
N LEU A 169 29.55 -1.47 -8.20
CA LEU A 169 29.39 -1.16 -9.60
C LEU A 169 30.15 -2.17 -10.49
N SER A 170 29.45 -2.79 -11.43
CA SER A 170 30.11 -3.57 -12.48
C SER A 170 30.55 -2.65 -13.62
N GLY A 171 31.83 -2.70 -13.98
CA GLY A 171 32.34 -2.01 -15.16
C GLY A 171 31.91 -2.73 -16.44
N GLN A 172 31.33 -1.99 -17.38
CA GLN A 172 30.98 -2.52 -18.70
C GLN A 172 32.19 -2.36 -19.65
N PRO A 173 32.53 -3.39 -20.48
CA PRO A 173 33.59 -3.26 -21.47
C PRO A 173 33.30 -2.14 -22.48
N SER A 174 34.37 -1.52 -23.00
CA SER A 174 34.34 -0.34 -23.88
C SER A 174 33.71 -0.56 -25.26
N ASP A 175 33.40 -1.81 -25.64
CA ASP A 175 32.92 -2.18 -26.99
C ASP A 175 31.39 -2.21 -27.13
N VAL A 176 30.65 -1.97 -26.04
CA VAL A 176 29.19 -1.89 -26.06
C VAL A 176 28.78 -0.43 -25.87
N ASP A 177 28.31 0.18 -26.96
CA ASP A 177 27.88 1.57 -27.01
C ASP A 177 26.96 1.91 -25.82
N CYS A 178 27.39 2.82 -24.93
CA CYS A 178 26.53 3.35 -23.87
C CYS A 178 25.28 4.10 -24.41
N LEU A 179 25.15 4.22 -25.73
CA LEU A 179 24.10 4.90 -26.47
C LEU A 179 22.77 4.14 -26.55
N THR A 180 22.73 2.83 -26.25
CA THR A 180 21.47 2.05 -26.36
C THR A 180 20.46 2.36 -25.24
N TYR A 181 20.85 3.12 -24.21
CA TYR A 181 20.02 3.40 -23.02
C TYR A 181 19.66 4.88 -22.82
N THR A 182 20.11 5.79 -23.70
CA THR A 182 19.91 7.24 -23.53
C THR A 182 18.91 7.79 -24.54
N LEU A 183 17.68 8.03 -24.11
CA LEU A 183 16.75 8.91 -24.86
C LEU A 183 16.93 10.41 -24.51
N THR A 184 17.84 10.79 -23.60
CA THR A 184 17.90 12.19 -23.11
C THR A 184 19.26 12.66 -22.53
N VAL A 185 20.41 12.38 -23.15
CA VAL A 185 21.67 13.05 -22.76
C VAL A 185 22.44 13.56 -23.98
N SER A 186 22.58 14.88 -24.07
CA SER A 186 23.34 15.60 -25.09
C SER A 186 24.84 15.20 -25.10
N PRO A 187 25.49 15.21 -26.28
CA PRO A 187 26.86 14.73 -26.45
C PRO A 187 27.85 15.85 -26.12
N THR A 188 28.01 16.18 -24.85
CA THR A 188 29.09 17.08 -24.40
C THR A 188 29.74 16.49 -23.16
N ASN A 189 30.57 15.47 -23.40
CA ASN A 189 31.77 15.04 -22.67
C ASN A 189 31.94 13.52 -22.85
N SER A 190 33.07 13.11 -23.42
CA SER A 190 33.42 11.69 -23.64
C SER A 190 33.34 10.93 -22.31
N CYS A 191 32.39 10.01 -22.18
CA CYS A 191 32.30 9.09 -21.04
C CYS A 191 33.14 7.85 -21.35
N ASP A 192 34.33 7.77 -20.75
CA ASP A 192 35.27 6.67 -21.02
C ASP A 192 34.87 5.35 -20.32
N LYS A 193 33.98 5.40 -19.30
CA LYS A 193 33.53 4.22 -18.53
C LYS A 193 32.08 4.34 -18.07
N CYS A 194 31.25 3.38 -18.46
CA CYS A 194 29.90 3.19 -17.93
C CYS A 194 29.94 2.12 -16.83
N LYS A 195 29.39 2.46 -15.66
CA LYS A 195 29.28 1.56 -14.51
C LYS A 195 27.79 1.28 -14.25
N LEU A 196 27.44 0.00 -14.17
CA LEU A 196 26.09 -0.47 -13.93
C LEU A 196 25.94 -0.99 -12.50
N ASN A 197 24.80 -0.69 -11.88
CA ASN A 197 24.35 -1.36 -10.66
C ASN A 197 22.91 -1.79 -10.88
N PHE A 198 22.64 -3.10 -10.96
CA PHE A 198 21.30 -3.69 -10.98
C PHE A 198 20.22 -2.89 -11.75
N GLY A 199 20.52 -2.45 -12.98
CA GLY A 199 19.58 -1.75 -13.86
C GLY A 199 19.64 -0.21 -13.85
N TYR A 200 20.51 0.42 -13.05
CA TYR A 200 20.74 1.87 -13.06
C TYR A 200 22.12 2.18 -13.66
N VAL A 201 22.17 3.12 -14.61
CA VAL A 201 23.43 3.62 -15.21
C VAL A 201 23.95 4.79 -14.39
N LEU A 202 25.16 4.66 -13.84
CA LEU A 202 25.84 5.77 -13.17
C LEU A 202 27.03 6.24 -14.01
N TYR A 203 27.01 7.52 -14.38
CA TYR A 203 28.08 8.16 -15.14
C TYR A 203 29.12 8.76 -14.19
N THR A 204 30.38 8.40 -14.36
CA THR A 204 31.50 9.08 -13.70
C THR A 204 32.10 10.11 -14.67
N PRO A 205 32.05 11.43 -14.38
CA PRO A 205 32.71 12.42 -15.22
C PRO A 205 34.23 12.24 -15.16
N SER A 206 34.86 12.26 -16.33
CA SER A 206 36.30 12.13 -16.51
C SER A 206 37.01 13.29 -15.81
N ARG A 207 37.79 13.00 -14.76
CA ARG A 207 38.73 13.98 -14.18
C ARG A 207 39.74 14.32 -15.27
N LEU A 208 39.71 15.57 -15.75
CA LEU A 208 40.67 16.11 -16.72
C LEU A 208 42.09 15.72 -16.28
N LYS A 209 42.75 14.84 -17.05
CA LYS A 209 44.19 14.67 -16.94
C LYS A 209 44.80 16.03 -17.26
N GLY A 210 45.34 16.68 -16.24
CA GLY A 210 46.16 17.88 -16.42
C GLY A 210 47.26 17.57 -17.42
N SER A 211 47.20 18.24 -18.56
CA SER A 211 48.32 18.38 -19.49
C SER A 211 49.39 19.21 -18.79
N ASN A 212 50.45 18.54 -18.32
CA ASN A 212 51.70 19.23 -18.01
C ASN A 212 52.32 19.70 -19.33
N PHE A 213 52.74 20.96 -19.34
CA PHE A 213 53.71 21.49 -20.30
C PHE A 213 55.04 20.73 -20.20
#